data_AF-E1QUD5-F1
#
_entry.id   AF-E1QUD5-F1
#
_cell.length_a   1.000
_cell.length_b   1.000
_cell.length_c   1.000
_cell.angle_alpha   90.00
_cell.angle_beta   90.00
_cell.angle_gamma   90.00
#
_symmetry.space_group_name_H-M   'P 1'
#
loop_
_entity.id
_entity.type
_entity.pdbx_description
1 polymer ?
#
loop_
_entity_poly.entity_id
_entity_poly.type
_entity_poly.pdbx_seq_one_letter_code
_entity_poly.pdbx_strand_id
1 'polypeptide(L)'
;MITVVSNWAPAPFRKALIEYGVYMIKMNFTLNDMHNLERFDLIYYARFTPPLISKDLFTLNTIRLGHKVIYGLHMPLTIDHKVRPSHYVYDVAMITQAMIAKARGFRIHASNMTDYNIAKSLGLRPIYLPLGTDTTIFKCRDKPDIFTVIYASWPA
;
A
#
# COMPACT_ATOMS: atom_id res chain seq x y z
N MET A 1 -22.80 -6.86 0.52
CA MET A 1 -21.56 -6.94 1.33
C MET A 1 -20.40 -7.07 0.37
N ILE A 2 -19.44 -6.16 0.40
CA ILE A 2 -18.30 -6.15 -0.52
C ILE A 2 -17.19 -7.01 0.08
N THR A 3 -16.62 -7.92 -0.71
CA THR A 3 -15.52 -8.79 -0.31
C THR A 3 -14.19 -8.30 -0.86
N VAL A 4 -13.23 -8.09 0.04
CA VAL A 4 -11.90 -7.58 -0.31
C VAL A 4 -10.86 -8.58 0.16
N VAL A 5 -9.90 -8.95 -0.70
CA VAL A 5 -8.75 -9.75 -0.30
C VAL A 5 -7.50 -8.88 -0.24
N SER A 6 -6.66 -9.09 0.77
CA SER A 6 -5.39 -8.38 0.89
C SER A 6 -4.25 -9.18 1.53
N ASN A 7 -3.03 -8.94 1.07
CA ASN A 7 -1.80 -9.39 1.71
C ASN A 7 -1.43 -8.57 2.96
N TRP A 8 -2.14 -7.47 3.23
CA TRP A 8 -1.99 -6.66 4.43
C TRP A 8 -3.34 -6.14 4.92
N ALA A 9 -3.74 -6.57 6.12
CA ALA A 9 -4.97 -6.11 6.74
C ALA A 9 -4.85 -6.26 8.26
N PRO A 10 -4.41 -5.23 8.99
CA PRO A 10 -4.33 -5.30 10.45
C PRO A 10 -5.73 -5.49 11.04
N ALA A 11 -5.82 -6.20 12.17
CA ALA A 11 -7.11 -6.57 12.77
C ALA A 11 -8.04 -5.37 13.06
N PRO A 12 -7.55 -4.22 13.57
CA PRO A 12 -8.38 -3.03 13.80
C PRO A 12 -9.02 -2.51 12.51
N PHE A 13 -8.25 -2.46 11.42
CA PHE A 13 -8.74 -2.02 10.12
C PHE A 13 -9.84 -2.94 9.58
N ARG A 14 -9.66 -4.27 9.71
CA ARG A 14 -10.70 -5.23 9.32
C ARG A 14 -11.99 -5.07 10.11
N LYS A 15 -11.88 -4.85 11.43
CA LYS A 15 -13.05 -4.62 12.29
C LYS A 15 -13.81 -3.37 11.87
N ALA A 16 -13.10 -2.26 11.67
CA ALA A 16 -13.72 -1.01 11.21
C ALA A 16 -14.43 -1.18 9.87
N LEU A 17 -13.83 -1.88 8.91
CA LEU A 17 -14.45 -2.09 7.58
C LEU A 17 -15.74 -2.92 7.62
N ILE A 18 -15.86 -3.87 8.55
CA ILE A 18 -17.08 -4.69 8.70
C ILE A 18 -18.29 -3.81 9.04
N GLU A 19 -18.11 -2.76 9.83
CA GLU A 19 -19.17 -1.80 10.19
C GLU A 19 -19.73 -1.07 8.95
N TYR A 20 -18.94 -0.96 7.89
CA TYR A 20 -19.33 -0.37 6.61
C TYR A 20 -19.73 -1.41 5.55
N GLY A 21 -19.97 -2.66 5.95
CA GLY A 21 -20.37 -3.75 5.04
C GLY A 21 -19.27 -4.23 4.10
N VAL A 22 -18.00 -3.96 4.45
CA VAL A 22 -16.81 -4.42 3.72
C VAL A 22 -16.15 -5.55 4.52
N TYR A 23 -16.17 -6.75 3.95
CA TYR A 23 -15.55 -7.93 4.53
C TYR A 23 -14.14 -8.14 3.95
N MET A 24 -13.12 -7.85 4.76
CA MET A 24 -11.72 -7.94 4.34
C MET A 24 -11.04 -9.22 4.83
N ILE A 25 -10.53 -10.01 3.88
CA ILE A 25 -9.83 -11.27 4.12
C ILE A 25 -8.33 -11.06 3.95
N LYS A 26 -7.57 -11.36 5.02
CA LYS A 26 -6.10 -11.35 4.96
C LYS A 26 -5.62 -12.69 4.41
N MET A 27 -4.89 -12.68 3.31
CA MET A 27 -4.26 -13.86 2.71
C MET A 27 -2.84 -13.50 2.27
N ASN A 28 -1.87 -14.37 2.51
CA ASN A 28 -0.55 -14.20 1.92
C ASN A 28 -0.64 -14.64 0.45
N PHE A 29 -0.44 -13.71 -0.47
CA PHE A 29 -0.42 -13.96 -1.91
C PHE A 29 0.54 -13.01 -2.61
N THR A 30 0.98 -13.44 -3.77
CA THR A 30 1.81 -12.66 -4.71
C THR A 30 0.95 -12.15 -5.86
N LEU A 31 1.51 -11.26 -6.68
CA LEU A 31 0.76 -10.76 -7.84
C LEU A 31 0.44 -11.88 -8.86
N ASN A 32 1.25 -12.95 -8.92
CA ASN A 32 0.98 -14.09 -9.81
C ASN A 32 -0.25 -14.89 -9.36
N ASP A 33 -0.57 -14.90 -8.06
CA ASP A 33 -1.71 -15.63 -7.51
C ASP A 33 -3.06 -14.95 -7.81
N MET A 34 -3.06 -13.75 -8.39
CA MET A 34 -4.26 -12.93 -8.57
C MET A 34 -5.36 -13.60 -9.39
N HIS A 35 -5.03 -14.52 -10.30
CA HIS A 35 -6.02 -15.29 -11.07
C HIS A 35 -6.93 -16.14 -10.16
N ASN A 36 -6.38 -16.66 -9.05
CA ASN A 36 -7.15 -17.45 -8.07
C ASN A 36 -8.02 -16.57 -7.15
N LEU A 37 -7.89 -15.24 -7.26
CA LEU A 37 -8.55 -14.25 -6.42
C LEU A 37 -9.69 -13.53 -7.15
N GLU A 38 -10.04 -13.93 -8.37
CA GLU A 38 -11.13 -13.31 -9.17
C GLU A 38 -12.51 -13.41 -8.50
N ARG A 39 -12.69 -14.36 -7.58
CA ARG A 39 -13.91 -14.52 -6.78
C ARG A 39 -14.19 -13.37 -5.81
N PHE A 40 -13.21 -12.51 -5.55
CA PHE A 40 -13.36 -11.35 -4.68
C PHE A 40 -13.78 -10.10 -5.48
N ASP A 41 -14.53 -9.21 -4.85
CA ASP A 41 -14.96 -7.96 -5.50
C ASP A 41 -13.79 -7.02 -5.75
N LEU A 42 -12.83 -7.00 -4.81
CA LEU A 42 -11.65 -6.15 -4.85
C LEU A 42 -10.41 -6.89 -4.31
N ILE A 43 -9.26 -6.61 -4.92
CA ILE A 43 -7.96 -7.14 -4.50
C ILE A 43 -7.08 -5.94 -4.10
N TYR A 44 -6.72 -5.84 -2.82
CA TYR A 44 -5.80 -4.83 -2.32
C TYR A 44 -4.42 -5.45 -2.09
N TYR A 45 -3.46 -5.15 -2.97
CA TYR A 45 -2.08 -5.60 -2.84
C TYR A 45 -1.22 -4.50 -2.23
N ALA A 46 -0.88 -4.64 -0.95
CA ALA A 46 0.07 -3.79 -0.26
C ALA A 46 1.50 -4.22 -0.61
N ARG A 47 2.24 -3.32 -1.25
CA ARG A 47 3.60 -3.60 -1.69
C ARG A 47 4.62 -3.14 -0.65
N PHE A 48 5.38 -4.09 -0.14
CA PHE A 48 6.50 -3.87 0.78
C PHE A 48 7.86 -4.07 0.10
N THR A 49 8.91 -3.49 0.67
CA THR A 49 10.31 -3.75 0.32
C THR A 49 10.95 -4.40 1.54
N PRO A 50 11.69 -5.53 1.42
CA PRO A 50 12.03 -6.28 0.21
C PRO A 50 10.92 -7.23 -0.31
N PRO A 51 11.01 -7.70 -1.58
CA PRO A 51 12.07 -7.43 -2.57
C PRO A 51 11.95 -6.06 -3.26
N LEU A 52 13.07 -5.48 -3.69
CA LEU A 52 13.08 -4.18 -4.38
C LEU A 52 12.29 -4.22 -5.69
N ILE A 53 12.39 -5.33 -6.42
CA ILE A 53 11.71 -5.55 -7.69
C ILE A 53 10.66 -6.65 -7.47
N SER A 54 9.40 -6.31 -7.66
CA SER A 54 8.29 -7.26 -7.72
C SER A 54 8.33 -7.96 -9.07
N LYS A 55 9.10 -9.06 -9.17
CA LYS A 55 9.26 -9.83 -10.41
C LYS A 55 7.92 -10.17 -11.05
N ASP A 56 6.95 -10.51 -10.22
CA ASP A 56 5.58 -10.88 -10.61
C ASP A 56 4.87 -9.77 -11.39
N LEU A 57 5.17 -8.49 -11.11
CA LEU A 57 4.60 -7.36 -11.85
C LEU A 57 5.06 -7.35 -13.33
N PHE A 58 6.26 -7.84 -13.60
CA PHE A 58 6.86 -7.91 -14.93
C PHE A 58 6.44 -9.20 -15.66
N THR A 59 6.34 -10.31 -14.93
CA THR A 59 6.04 -11.65 -15.50
C THR A 59 4.56 -11.97 -15.56
N LEU A 60 3.69 -11.15 -14.96
CA LEU A 60 2.24 -11.30 -15.04
C LEU A 60 1.84 -11.36 -16.52
N ASN A 61 1.64 -12.55 -17.06
CA ASN A 61 1.08 -12.72 -18.39
C ASN A 61 -0.44 -12.68 -18.22
N THR A 62 -1.09 -11.72 -18.90
CA THR A 62 -2.52 -11.79 -19.20
C THR A 62 -3.47 -11.91 -18.00
N ILE A 63 -3.58 -10.86 -17.17
CA ILE A 63 -4.85 -10.68 -16.45
C ILE A 63 -5.42 -9.28 -16.70
N ARG A 64 -6.58 -9.24 -17.36
CA ARG A 64 -7.47 -8.08 -17.46
C ARG A 64 -8.20 -7.84 -16.13
N LEU A 65 -7.51 -7.96 -14.99
CA LEU A 65 -8.10 -7.67 -13.68
C LEU A 65 -8.45 -6.19 -13.51
N GLY A 66 -7.92 -5.32 -14.39
CA GLY A 66 -8.37 -3.95 -14.55
C GLY A 66 -8.51 -3.21 -13.22
N HIS A 67 -9.66 -2.54 -13.04
CA HIS A 67 -9.96 -1.70 -11.89
C HIS A 67 -10.24 -2.45 -10.57
N LYS A 68 -10.28 -3.80 -10.56
CA LYS A 68 -10.50 -4.58 -9.34
C LYS A 68 -9.26 -4.66 -8.44
N VAL A 69 -8.08 -4.31 -8.97
CA VAL A 69 -6.82 -4.35 -8.21
C VAL A 69 -6.42 -2.96 -7.78
N ILE A 70 -6.19 -2.80 -6.48
CA ILE A 70 -5.55 -1.63 -5.90
C ILE A 70 -4.11 -2.02 -5.52
N TYR A 71 -3.15 -1.33 -6.11
CA TYR A 71 -1.73 -1.43 -5.80
C TYR A 71 -1.36 -0.37 -4.76
N GLY A 72 -1.19 -0.80 -3.51
CA GLY A 72 -0.88 0.05 -2.38
C GLY A 72 0.62 0.30 -2.21
N LEU A 73 1.01 1.57 -2.27
CA LEU A 73 2.35 2.06 -1.96
C LEU A 73 2.52 2.09 -0.44
N HIS A 74 2.93 0.95 0.12
CA HIS A 74 3.27 0.79 1.54
C HIS A 74 4.73 1.13 1.84
N MET A 75 5.48 1.53 0.81
CA MET A 75 6.85 2.03 0.85
C MET A 75 6.92 3.30 -0.02
N PRO A 76 7.83 4.25 0.29
CA PRO A 76 7.92 5.50 -0.44
C PRO A 76 8.28 5.30 -1.92
N LEU A 77 7.80 6.18 -2.80
CA LEU A 77 8.19 6.15 -4.22
C LEU A 77 9.63 6.62 -4.42
N THR A 78 10.12 7.50 -3.55
CA THR A 78 11.44 8.10 -3.63
C THR A 78 12.10 8.15 -2.26
N ILE A 79 13.43 8.08 -2.22
CA ILE A 79 14.22 8.33 -1.02
C ILE A 79 14.67 9.79 -1.02
N ASP A 80 14.27 10.56 0.00
CA ASP A 80 14.59 11.99 0.12
C ASP A 80 16.10 12.23 0.23
N HIS A 81 16.80 11.41 1.03
CA HIS A 81 18.24 11.53 1.29
C HIS A 81 19.03 10.38 0.68
N LYS A 82 19.43 10.55 -0.59
CA LYS A 82 20.17 9.53 -1.36
C LYS A 82 21.66 9.54 -1.02
N VAL A 83 22.06 8.65 -0.13
CA VAL A 83 23.46 8.50 0.30
C VAL A 83 24.19 7.30 -0.30
N ARG A 84 23.47 6.39 -1.00
CA ARG A 84 24.03 5.17 -1.59
C ARG A 84 23.58 5.03 -3.04
N PRO A 85 24.39 4.43 -3.93
CA PRO A 85 23.98 4.12 -5.31
C PRO A 85 22.66 3.34 -5.39
N SER A 86 22.44 2.43 -4.44
CA SER A 86 21.19 1.67 -4.34
C SER A 86 19.95 2.54 -4.10
N HIS A 87 20.07 3.74 -3.53
CA HIS A 87 18.94 4.67 -3.35
C HIS A 87 18.50 5.28 -4.69
N TYR A 88 19.44 5.52 -5.61
CA TYR A 88 19.10 5.98 -6.95
C TYR A 88 18.41 4.86 -7.75
N VAL A 89 18.91 3.63 -7.62
CA VAL A 89 18.27 2.45 -8.21
C VAL A 89 16.87 2.24 -7.64
N TYR A 90 16.69 2.49 -6.34
CA TYR A 90 15.40 2.41 -5.67
C TYR A 90 14.36 3.32 -6.33
N ASP A 91 14.63 4.61 -6.45
CA ASP A 91 13.69 5.57 -7.04
C ASP A 91 13.26 5.16 -8.45
N VAL A 92 14.23 4.75 -9.27
CA VAL A 92 13.95 4.27 -10.63
C VAL A 92 13.06 3.03 -10.59
N ALA A 93 13.40 2.04 -9.75
CA ALA A 93 12.65 0.79 -9.64
C ALA A 93 11.23 1.01 -9.11
N MET A 94 11.05 1.89 -8.11
CA MET A 94 9.77 2.20 -7.50
C MET A 94 8.81 2.86 -8.47
N ILE A 95 9.28 3.94 -9.11
CA ILE A 95 8.50 4.70 -10.07
C ILE A 95 8.14 3.80 -11.26
N THR A 96 9.09 3.02 -11.77
CA THR A 96 8.86 2.08 -12.87
C THR A 96 7.80 1.05 -12.52
N GLN A 97 7.85 0.46 -11.32
CA GLN A 97 6.83 -0.49 -10.87
C GLN A 97 5.45 0.16 -10.75
N ALA A 98 5.34 1.38 -10.21
CA ALA A 98 4.06 2.09 -10.14
C ALA A 98 3.48 2.38 -11.54
N MET A 99 4.33 2.74 -12.51
CA MET A 99 3.93 2.93 -13.90
C MET A 99 3.46 1.62 -14.55
N ILE A 100 4.17 0.51 -14.33
CA ILE A 100 3.76 -0.81 -14.84
C ILE A 100 2.42 -1.21 -14.24
N ALA A 101 2.23 -1.05 -12.92
CA ALA A 101 0.96 -1.33 -12.25
C ALA A 101 -0.21 -0.55 -12.89
N LYS A 102 -0.01 0.76 -13.16
CA LYS A 102 -1.00 1.57 -13.89
C LYS A 102 -1.24 1.04 -15.31
N ALA A 103 -0.19 0.67 -16.04
CA ALA A 103 -0.30 0.11 -17.38
C ALA A 103 -1.08 -1.23 -17.39
N ARG A 104 -1.06 -1.99 -16.29
CA ARG A 104 -1.92 -3.17 -16.09
C ARG A 104 -3.37 -2.83 -15.72
N GLY A 105 -3.72 -1.56 -15.57
CA GLY A 105 -5.05 -1.08 -15.21
C GLY A 105 -5.32 -0.97 -13.72
N PHE A 106 -4.32 -1.22 -12.87
CA PHE A 106 -4.47 -1.16 -11.42
C PHE A 106 -4.67 0.27 -10.94
N ARG A 107 -5.43 0.43 -9.87
CA ARG A 107 -5.53 1.71 -9.15
C ARG A 107 -4.36 1.84 -8.20
N ILE A 108 -3.68 2.98 -8.22
CA ILE A 108 -2.58 3.24 -7.29
C ILE A 108 -3.14 3.84 -6.01
N HIS A 109 -2.70 3.33 -4.86
CA HIS A 109 -3.03 3.89 -3.55
C HIS A 109 -1.75 4.40 -2.88
N ALA A 110 -1.75 5.66 -2.42
CA ALA A 110 -0.65 6.28 -1.71
C ALA A 110 -1.00 6.50 -0.23
N SER A 111 -0.09 6.06 0.65
CA SER A 111 -0.26 6.10 2.11
C SER A 111 0.15 7.43 2.74
N ASN A 112 0.85 8.29 2.00
CA ASN A 112 1.27 9.63 2.43
C ASN A 112 1.09 10.65 1.29
N MET A 113 1.11 11.94 1.66
CA MET A 113 0.81 13.04 0.74
C MET A 113 1.93 13.26 -0.29
N THR A 114 3.19 13.03 0.08
CA THR A 114 4.35 13.17 -0.81
C THR A 114 4.23 12.19 -1.98
N ASP A 115 4.04 10.91 -1.69
CA ASP A 115 3.86 9.87 -2.71
C ASP A 115 2.60 10.10 -3.55
N TYR A 116 1.51 10.58 -2.92
CA TYR A 116 0.30 10.96 -3.66
C TYR A 116 0.60 12.05 -4.70
N ASN A 117 1.33 13.10 -4.31
CA ASN A 117 1.66 14.21 -5.22
C ASN A 117 2.60 13.76 -6.33
N ILE A 118 3.61 12.93 -6.02
CA ILE A 118 4.51 12.33 -7.03
C ILE A 118 3.72 11.44 -7.99
N ALA A 119 2.89 10.53 -7.47
CA ALA A 119 2.08 9.67 -8.32
C ALA A 119 1.08 10.47 -9.18
N LYS A 120 0.54 11.56 -8.64
CA LYS A 120 -0.36 12.48 -9.37
C LYS A 120 0.38 13.21 -10.50
N SER A 121 1.59 13.73 -10.25
CA SER A 121 2.39 14.42 -11.28
C SER A 121 2.84 13.48 -12.40
N LEU A 122 3.08 12.21 -12.08
CA LEU A 122 3.31 11.12 -13.04
C LEU A 122 2.02 10.66 -13.77
N GLY A 123 0.88 11.30 -13.51
CA GLY A 123 -0.40 11.01 -14.13
C GLY A 123 -1.02 9.68 -13.69
N LEU A 124 -0.56 9.04 -12.61
CA LEU A 124 -1.01 7.72 -12.15
C LEU A 124 -2.44 7.72 -11.58
N ARG A 125 -3.07 8.89 -11.39
CA ARG A 125 -4.41 9.08 -10.78
C ARG A 125 -4.55 8.29 -9.45
N PRO A 126 -3.66 8.54 -8.48
CA PRO A 126 -3.65 7.80 -7.22
C PRO A 126 -4.88 8.13 -6.35
N ILE A 127 -5.24 7.18 -5.49
CA ILE A 127 -6.12 7.38 -4.34
C ILE A 127 -5.23 7.71 -3.15
N TYR A 128 -5.58 8.75 -2.39
CA TYR A 128 -4.93 9.05 -1.12
C TYR A 128 -5.77 8.46 0.01
N LEU A 129 -5.17 7.59 0.82
CA LEU A 129 -5.75 7.15 2.08
C LEU A 129 -4.60 6.99 3.09
N PRO A 130 -4.48 7.88 4.09
CA PRO A 130 -3.40 7.78 5.06
C PRO A 130 -3.53 6.49 5.87
N LEU A 131 -2.38 5.97 6.33
CA LEU A 131 -2.37 4.92 7.34
C LEU A 131 -2.99 5.48 8.62
N GLY A 132 -4.21 5.05 8.93
CA GLY A 132 -4.87 5.42 10.18
C GLY A 132 -4.08 4.90 11.37
N THR A 133 -3.90 5.73 12.38
CA THR A 133 -3.43 5.29 13.69
C THR A 133 -4.60 4.61 14.40
N ASP A 134 -4.38 3.44 14.99
CA ASP A 134 -5.41 2.78 15.78
C ASP A 134 -5.72 3.62 17.02
N THR A 135 -6.83 4.36 16.99
CA THR A 135 -7.29 5.22 18.09
C THR A 135 -7.79 4.43 19.30
N THR A 136 -7.99 3.12 19.18
CA THR A 136 -8.30 2.25 20.33
C THR A 136 -7.06 1.95 21.15
N ILE A 137 -5.89 1.88 20.51
CA ILE A 137 -4.57 1.73 21.14
C ILE A 137 -4.02 3.10 21.56
N PHE A 138 -4.05 4.08 20.64
CA PHE A 138 -3.67 5.46 20.90
C PHE A 138 -4.88 6.26 21.41
N LYS A 139 -5.22 6.04 22.69
CA LYS A 139 -6.16 6.93 23.39
C LYS A 139 -5.41 8.16 23.87
N CYS A 140 -5.88 9.35 23.48
CA CYS A 140 -5.45 10.59 24.12
C CYS A 140 -5.74 10.49 25.63
N ARG A 141 -4.70 10.58 26.46
CA ARG A 141 -4.84 10.76 27.92
C ARG A 141 -4.59 12.23 28.25
N ASP A 142 -5.05 12.66 29.41
CA ASP A 142 -4.68 13.97 29.94
C ASP A 142 -3.15 14.08 29.99
N LYS A 143 -2.63 15.04 29.23
CA LYS A 143 -1.19 15.24 29.06
C LYS A 143 -0.68 16.00 30.29
N PRO A 144 0.20 15.41 31.12
CA PRO A 144 0.68 16.09 32.33
C PRO A 144 1.62 17.27 32.00
N ASP A 145 2.31 17.21 30.86
CA ASP A 145 3.37 18.16 30.50
C ASP A 145 3.03 18.99 29.26
N ILE A 146 3.56 20.22 29.19
CA ILE A 146 3.34 21.17 28.09
C ILE A 146 3.84 20.59 26.75
N PHE A 147 4.90 19.78 26.76
CA PHE A 147 5.41 19.07 25.58
C PHE A 147 5.93 17.67 25.92
N THR A 148 5.77 16.72 24.99
CA THR A 148 6.25 15.34 25.11
C THR A 148 6.79 14.91 23.76
N VAL A 149 8.02 14.39 23.72
CA VAL A 149 8.57 13.73 22.53
C VAL A 149 8.33 12.24 22.68
N ILE A 150 7.53 11.66 21.79
CA ILE A 150 7.35 10.21 21.72
C ILE A 150 8.21 9.72 20.55
N TYR A 151 9.27 8.98 20.87
CA TYR A 151 10.05 8.25 19.88
C TYR A 151 9.52 6.82 19.82
N ALA A 152 8.73 6.51 18.79
CA ALA A 152 8.24 5.17 18.52
C ALA A 152 9.01 4.60 17.32
N SER A 153 9.99 3.73 17.59
CA SER A 153 10.67 2.93 16.57
C SER A 153 10.52 1.45 16.89
N TRP A 154 10.40 0.61 15.86
CA TRP A 154 10.55 -0.83 16.03
C TRP A 154 12.02 -1.12 16.41
N PRO A 155 12.32 -1.91 17.46
CA PRO A 155 13.69 -2.39 17.66
C PRO A 155 14.14 -3.19 16.44
N ALA A 156 15.38 -2.92 16.00
CA ALA A 156 16.02 -3.53 14.85
C ALA A 156 16.16 -5.05 14.98
#